data_AF-A0A0H4HXE1-F1
#
_entry.id   AF-A0A0H4HXE1-F1
#
_cell.length_a   1.000
_cell.length_b   1.000
_cell.length_c   1.000
_cell.angle_alpha   90.00
_cell.angle_beta   90.00
_cell.angle_gamma   90.00
#
_symmetry.space_group_name_H-M   'P 1'
#
loop_
_entity.id
_entity.type
_entity.pdbx_description
1 polymer ?
#
loop_
_entity_poly.entity_id
_entity_poly.type
_entity_poly.pdbx_seq_one_letter_code
_entity_poly.pdbx_strand_id
1 'polypeptide(L)'
;MGFLRKLLGGGDGISKTELIRALAKRRISTDPVAKGMGYDESMVDSLGEMELMGTPEAALVTIVETYAVSRKSGTSEKAILDHIEAHRSQVGSGQLPKPLTLDSFIRYRFKIEFSSGPPISDEFISEAIATTKRHYGLN
;
A
#
# COMPACT_ATOMS: atom_id res chain seq x y z
N MET A 1 27.07 -3.84 -9.43
CA MET A 1 25.94 -3.03 -8.90
C MET A 1 24.81 -2.96 -9.94
N GLY A 2 24.07 -4.05 -10.19
CA GLY A 2 23.06 -4.05 -11.27
C GLY A 2 22.00 -5.15 -11.23
N PHE A 3 22.07 -6.08 -10.27
CA PHE A 3 21.15 -7.21 -10.21
C PHE A 3 19.83 -6.87 -9.48
N LEU A 4 19.84 -5.91 -8.55
CA LEU A 4 18.64 -5.47 -7.83
C LEU A 4 17.70 -4.61 -8.68
N ARG A 5 18.23 -3.81 -9.62
CA ARG A 5 17.41 -3.00 -10.55
C ARG A 5 16.58 -3.85 -11.51
N LYS A 6 17.03 -5.07 -11.83
CA LYS A 6 16.33 -5.97 -12.76
C LYS A 6 15.23 -6.79 -12.08
N LEU A 7 15.30 -6.95 -10.76
CA LEU A 7 14.25 -7.55 -9.91
C LEU A 7 13.20 -6.52 -9.47
N LEU A 8 13.52 -5.22 -9.50
CA LEU A 8 12.65 -4.10 -9.13
C LEU A 8 11.95 -3.42 -10.32
N GLY A 9 11.58 -4.17 -11.36
CA GLY A 9 10.69 -3.65 -12.41
C GLY A 9 11.36 -2.78 -13.47
N GLY A 10 12.31 -3.36 -14.21
CA GLY A 10 12.72 -2.78 -15.50
C GLY A 10 11.70 -3.10 -16.58
N GLY A 11 10.68 -2.25 -16.74
CA GLY A 11 9.77 -2.25 -17.88
C GLY A 11 8.85 -1.04 -17.82
N ASP A 12 9.16 0.01 -18.60
CA ASP A 12 8.34 1.16 -19.04
C ASP A 12 7.16 1.64 -18.15
N GLY A 13 7.29 1.53 -16.83
CA GLY A 13 6.25 1.82 -15.86
C GLY A 13 6.76 2.71 -14.74
N ILE A 14 5.84 3.43 -14.11
CA ILE A 14 6.14 4.30 -12.96
C ILE A 14 6.83 3.51 -11.84
N SER A 15 7.79 4.12 -11.16
CA SER A 15 8.45 3.54 -9.99
C SER A 15 7.49 3.37 -8.81
N LYS A 16 7.89 2.55 -7.82
CA LYS A 16 7.13 2.37 -6.57
C LYS A 16 6.84 3.70 -5.87
N THR A 17 7.83 4.57 -5.76
CA THR A 17 7.68 5.89 -5.10
C THR A 17 6.75 6.81 -5.88
N GLU A 18 6.80 6.78 -7.22
CA GLU A 18 5.86 7.50 -8.08
C GLU A 18 4.41 6.97 -7.93
N LEU A 19 4.23 5.64 -7.84
CA LEU A 19 2.92 5.04 -7.58
C LEU A 19 2.37 5.48 -6.21
N ILE A 20 3.20 5.44 -5.17
CA ILE A 20 2.79 5.89 -3.82
C ILE A 20 2.39 7.36 -3.85
N ARG A 21 3.19 8.23 -4.49
CA ARG A 21 2.85 9.65 -4.67
C ARG A 21 1.54 9.84 -5.39
N ALA A 22 1.33 9.14 -6.50
CA ALA A 22 0.11 9.25 -7.28
C ALA A 22 -1.13 8.88 -6.45
N LEU A 23 -1.06 7.79 -5.67
CA LEU A 23 -2.13 7.39 -4.77
C LEU A 23 -2.34 8.40 -3.64
N ALA A 24 -1.27 8.95 -3.06
CA ALA A 24 -1.39 9.92 -1.96
C ALA A 24 -2.04 11.23 -2.43
N LYS A 25 -1.64 11.73 -3.60
CA LYS A 25 -2.29 12.88 -4.25
C LYS A 25 -3.75 12.58 -4.55
N ARG A 26 -4.03 11.39 -5.08
CA ARG A 26 -5.40 10.95 -5.36
C ARG A 26 -6.26 10.99 -4.09
N ARG A 27 -5.79 10.43 -2.96
CA ARG A 27 -6.50 10.48 -1.68
C ARG A 27 -6.83 11.92 -1.29
N ILE A 28 -5.83 12.81 -1.28
CA ILE A 28 -6.03 14.22 -0.92
C ILE A 28 -7.03 14.91 -1.85
N SER A 29 -6.98 14.61 -3.15
CA SER A 29 -7.90 15.19 -4.13
C SER A 29 -9.35 14.75 -3.95
N THR A 30 -9.58 13.55 -3.40
CA THR A 30 -10.92 12.93 -3.25
C THR A 30 -11.45 12.96 -1.82
N ASP A 31 -10.60 13.16 -0.81
CA ASP A 31 -10.96 13.15 0.60
C ASP A 31 -11.32 14.57 1.08
N PRO A 32 -12.61 14.85 1.37
CA PRO A 32 -13.04 16.15 1.85
C PRO A 32 -12.43 16.51 3.21
N VAL A 33 -12.10 15.52 4.04
CA VAL A 33 -11.47 15.73 5.35
C VAL A 33 -10.04 16.21 5.18
N ALA A 34 -9.27 15.58 4.29
CA ALA A 34 -7.91 16.01 3.97
C ALA A 34 -7.88 17.46 3.47
N LYS A 35 -8.79 17.82 2.54
CA LYS A 35 -8.95 19.21 2.06
C LYS A 35 -9.35 20.17 3.18
N GLY A 36 -10.28 19.77 4.04
CA GLY A 36 -10.73 20.58 5.18
C GLY A 36 -9.63 20.84 6.22
N MET A 37 -8.63 19.96 6.31
CA MET A 37 -7.45 20.12 7.16
C MET A 37 -6.30 20.90 6.48
N GLY A 38 -6.49 21.37 5.24
CA GLY A 38 -5.50 22.14 4.50
C GLY A 38 -4.41 21.30 3.82
N TYR A 39 -4.60 19.98 3.71
CA TYR A 39 -3.69 19.16 2.92
C TYR A 39 -3.94 19.38 1.42
N ASP A 40 -2.85 19.55 0.67
CA ASP A 40 -2.88 19.65 -0.79
C ASP A 40 -1.85 18.70 -1.44
N GLU A 41 -1.92 18.58 -2.78
CA GLU A 41 -1.02 17.71 -3.54
C GLU A 41 0.45 18.17 -3.50
N SER A 42 0.71 19.46 -3.29
CA SER A 42 2.06 20.02 -3.21
C SER A 42 2.77 19.58 -1.92
N MET A 43 2.01 19.36 -0.84
CA MET A 43 2.54 18.76 0.38
C MET A 43 3.06 17.35 0.10
N VAL A 44 2.36 16.55 -0.69
CA VAL A 44 2.88 15.24 -1.13
C VAL A 44 4.18 15.45 -1.87
N ASP A 45 4.25 16.38 -2.84
CA ASP A 45 5.47 16.78 -3.58
C ASP A 45 6.67 17.08 -2.70
N SER A 46 6.46 17.71 -1.55
CA SER A 46 7.54 17.98 -0.60
C SER A 46 8.04 16.79 0.23
N LEU A 47 7.30 15.68 0.32
CA LEU A 47 7.70 14.56 1.17
C LEU A 47 9.01 13.90 0.70
N GLY A 48 9.96 13.78 1.61
CA GLY A 48 11.12 12.91 1.43
C GLY A 48 10.71 11.44 1.35
N GLU A 49 11.60 10.59 0.82
CA GLU A 49 11.29 9.16 0.62
C GLU A 49 10.89 8.46 1.94
N MET A 50 11.59 8.76 3.04
CA MET A 50 11.25 8.16 4.34
C MET A 50 9.86 8.58 4.85
N GLU A 51 9.49 9.84 4.66
CA GLU A 51 8.18 10.36 5.06
C GLU A 51 7.08 9.77 4.17
N LEU A 52 7.34 9.70 2.87
CA LEU A 52 6.45 9.06 1.89
C LEU A 52 6.21 7.59 2.26
N MET A 53 7.25 6.87 2.71
CA MET A 53 7.14 5.47 3.13
C MET A 53 6.35 5.27 4.43
N GLY A 54 6.13 6.33 5.21
CA GLY A 54 5.26 6.33 6.40
C GLY A 54 3.77 6.50 6.08
N THR A 55 3.42 6.71 4.81
CA THR A 55 2.02 6.96 4.41
C THR A 55 1.18 5.68 4.33
N PRO A 56 -0.15 5.78 4.44
CA PRO A 56 -1.07 4.66 4.17
C PRO A 56 -0.87 4.04 2.79
N GLU A 57 -0.60 4.87 1.77
CA GLU A 57 -0.36 4.44 0.40
C GLU A 57 0.91 3.60 0.28
N ALA A 58 1.97 3.98 0.98
CA ALA A 58 3.20 3.18 1.02
C ALA A 58 3.00 1.82 1.68
N ALA A 59 2.20 1.76 2.76
CA ALA A 59 1.84 0.50 3.39
C ALA A 59 1.10 -0.42 2.41
N LEU A 60 0.07 0.09 1.74
CA LEU A 60 -0.69 -0.65 0.72
C LEU A 60 0.20 -1.15 -0.41
N VAL A 61 0.97 -0.24 -1.02
CA VAL A 61 1.84 -0.58 -2.16
C VAL A 61 2.85 -1.64 -1.77
N THR A 62 3.45 -1.53 -0.58
CA THR A 62 4.41 -2.51 -0.09
C THR A 62 3.77 -3.88 0.15
N ILE A 63 2.56 -3.93 0.74
CA ILE A 63 1.85 -5.20 0.94
C ILE A 63 1.56 -5.89 -0.39
N VAL A 64 1.02 -5.15 -1.37
CA VAL A 64 0.67 -5.70 -2.68
C VAL A 64 1.92 -6.12 -3.47
N GLU A 65 3.00 -5.34 -3.39
CA GLU A 65 4.29 -5.68 -4.01
C GLU A 65 4.85 -6.98 -3.46
N THR A 66 4.97 -7.10 -2.13
CA THR A 66 5.45 -8.31 -1.47
C THR A 66 4.56 -9.50 -1.85
N TYR A 67 3.25 -9.31 -1.84
CA TYR A 67 2.30 -10.33 -2.28
C TYR A 67 2.54 -10.76 -3.73
N ALA A 68 2.70 -9.81 -4.66
CA ALA A 68 2.90 -10.09 -6.08
C ALA A 68 4.20 -10.86 -6.33
N VAL A 69 5.29 -10.43 -5.70
CA VAL A 69 6.60 -11.09 -5.81
C VAL A 69 6.53 -12.52 -5.27
N SER A 70 5.93 -12.72 -4.09
CA SER A 70 5.81 -14.06 -3.50
C SER A 70 4.80 -14.98 -4.21
N ARG A 71 3.76 -14.42 -4.83
CA ARG A 71 2.85 -15.23 -5.68
C ARG A 71 3.55 -15.74 -6.92
N LYS A 72 4.43 -14.93 -7.55
CA LYS A 72 5.22 -15.34 -8.72
C LYS A 72 6.19 -16.48 -8.40
N SER A 73 6.63 -16.62 -7.15
CA SER A 73 7.44 -17.77 -6.69
C SER A 73 6.61 -19.01 -6.33
N GLY A 74 5.29 -19.01 -6.53
CA GLY A 74 4.42 -20.15 -6.26
C GLY A 74 3.96 -20.30 -4.80
N THR A 75 4.27 -19.33 -3.93
CA THR A 75 3.86 -19.37 -2.52
C THR A 75 2.33 -19.26 -2.40
N SER A 76 1.73 -20.01 -1.47
CA SER A 76 0.28 -19.95 -1.22
C SER A 76 -0.12 -18.60 -0.63
N GLU A 77 -1.31 -18.10 -0.96
CA GLU A 77 -1.82 -16.82 -0.46
C GLU A 77 -1.76 -16.73 1.06
N LYS A 78 -2.20 -17.78 1.77
CA LYS A 78 -2.16 -17.82 3.22
C LYS A 78 -0.73 -17.63 3.77
N ALA A 79 0.24 -18.37 3.24
CA ALA A 79 1.62 -18.29 3.72
C ALA A 79 2.25 -16.91 3.45
N ILE A 80 1.89 -16.27 2.32
CA ILE A 80 2.32 -14.90 2.01
C ILE A 80 1.76 -13.92 3.03
N LEU A 81 0.45 -13.97 3.29
CA LEU A 81 -0.20 -13.03 4.22
C LEU A 81 0.26 -13.25 5.66
N ASP A 82 0.46 -14.50 6.08
CA ASP A 82 1.06 -14.83 7.39
C ASP A 82 2.47 -14.25 7.52
N HIS A 83 3.29 -14.35 6.47
CA HIS A 83 4.64 -13.78 6.46
C HIS A 83 4.64 -12.25 6.55
N ILE A 84 3.76 -11.59 5.79
CA ILE A 84 3.60 -10.13 5.87
C ILE A 84 3.14 -9.73 7.27
N GLU A 85 2.17 -10.43 7.86
CA GLU A 85 1.69 -10.15 9.22
C GLU A 85 2.78 -10.34 10.26
N ALA A 86 3.58 -11.41 10.18
CA ALA A 86 4.68 -11.65 11.11
C ALA A 86 5.62 -10.44 11.19
N HIS A 87 5.92 -9.81 10.05
CA HIS A 87 6.73 -8.60 10.01
C HIS A 87 5.97 -7.36 10.53
N ARG A 88 4.73 -7.14 10.08
CA ARG A 88 3.98 -5.90 10.40
C ARG A 88 3.34 -5.88 11.79
N SER A 89 3.22 -7.03 12.44
CA SER A 89 2.70 -7.18 13.81
C SER A 89 3.45 -6.35 14.85
N GLN A 90 4.70 -5.96 14.56
CA GLN A 90 5.52 -5.08 15.40
C GLN A 90 4.93 -3.68 15.58
N VAL A 91 4.14 -3.19 14.60
CA VAL A 91 3.43 -1.90 14.69
C VAL A 91 2.12 -2.03 15.48
N GLY A 92 1.58 -3.24 15.53
CA GLY A 92 0.29 -3.56 16.14
C GLY A 92 -0.27 -4.85 15.56
N SER A 93 -1.08 -5.54 16.36
CA SER A 93 -1.72 -6.81 15.98
C SER A 93 -3.16 -6.85 16.44
N GLY A 94 -3.95 -7.68 15.77
CA GLY A 94 -5.34 -7.93 16.09
C GLY A 94 -5.79 -9.29 15.58
N GLN A 95 -7.09 -9.53 15.57
CA GLN A 95 -7.63 -10.75 15.00
C GLN A 95 -7.60 -10.68 13.47
N LEU A 96 -6.88 -11.62 12.84
CA LEU A 96 -6.86 -11.73 11.38
C LEU A 96 -8.27 -11.93 10.80
N PRO A 97 -8.58 -11.29 9.67
CA PRO A 97 -9.90 -11.35 9.05
C PRO A 97 -10.21 -12.76 8.54
N LYS A 98 -11.51 -13.08 8.51
CA LYS A 98 -12.04 -14.32 7.94
C LYS A 98 -13.16 -13.97 6.93
N PRO A 99 -13.02 -14.32 5.64
CA PRO A 99 -11.88 -14.98 5.00
C PRO A 99 -10.63 -14.09 4.93
N LEU A 100 -9.45 -14.72 4.97
CA LEU A 100 -8.16 -14.04 4.82
C LEU A 100 -7.81 -13.95 3.32
N THR A 101 -8.04 -12.79 2.73
CA THR A 101 -7.69 -12.44 1.34
C THR A 101 -6.78 -11.22 1.34
N LEU A 102 -6.13 -10.90 0.22
CA LEU A 102 -5.33 -9.69 0.12
C LEU A 102 -6.12 -8.41 0.46
N ASP A 103 -7.37 -8.29 -0.03
CA ASP A 103 -8.23 -7.12 0.26
C ASP A 103 -8.59 -7.04 1.75
N SER A 104 -9.09 -8.14 2.33
CA SER A 104 -9.49 -8.14 3.75
C SER A 104 -8.29 -7.90 4.66
N PHE A 105 -7.11 -8.40 4.28
CA PHE A 105 -5.86 -8.17 4.98
C PHE A 105 -5.41 -6.71 4.94
N ILE A 106 -5.44 -6.05 3.76
CA ILE A 106 -5.06 -4.63 3.64
C ILE A 106 -5.99 -3.76 4.50
N ARG A 107 -7.31 -3.99 4.46
CA ARG A 107 -8.27 -3.26 5.31
C ARG A 107 -8.01 -3.49 6.80
N TYR A 108 -7.69 -4.72 7.19
CA TYR A 108 -7.29 -5.06 8.55
C TYR A 108 -6.03 -4.27 8.97
N ARG A 109 -4.99 -4.22 8.14
CA ARG A 109 -3.75 -3.47 8.44
C ARG A 109 -4.01 -1.98 8.53
N PHE A 110 -4.86 -1.42 7.67
CA PHE A 110 -5.22 0.00 7.72
C PHE A 110 -5.88 0.37 9.05
N LYS A 111 -6.81 -0.48 9.53
CA LYS A 111 -7.48 -0.29 10.83
C LYS A 111 -6.52 -0.35 12.02
N ILE A 112 -5.40 -1.05 11.90
CA ILE A 112 -4.40 -1.13 12.98
C ILE A 112 -3.43 0.04 12.89
N GLU A 113 -2.78 0.20 11.74
CA GLU A 113 -1.63 1.09 11.57
C GLU A 113 -2.02 2.56 11.47
N PHE A 114 -3.26 2.85 11.03
CA PHE A 114 -3.74 4.21 10.78
C PHE A 114 -5.02 4.54 11.54
N SER A 115 -5.30 3.84 12.64
CA SER A 115 -6.47 4.07 13.50
C SER A 115 -6.55 5.47 14.11
N SER A 116 -5.39 6.11 14.33
CA SER A 116 -5.29 7.45 14.94
C SER A 116 -5.26 8.59 13.93
N GLY A 117 -5.19 8.29 12.63
CA GLY A 117 -5.17 9.29 11.56
C GLY A 117 -6.57 9.68 11.07
N PRO A 118 -6.65 10.62 10.11
CA PRO A 118 -7.90 10.89 9.41
C PRO A 118 -8.47 9.62 8.78
N PRO A 119 -9.79 9.41 8.85
CA PRO A 119 -10.41 8.22 8.28
C PRO A 119 -10.17 8.18 6.77
N ILE A 120 -9.73 7.03 6.27
CA ILE A 120 -9.55 6.78 4.85
C ILE A 120 -10.80 6.10 4.32
N SER A 121 -11.44 6.68 3.31
CA SER A 121 -12.66 6.13 2.71
C SER A 121 -12.44 4.73 2.13
N ASP A 122 -13.40 3.83 2.30
CA ASP A 122 -13.36 2.47 1.75
C ASP A 122 -13.31 2.46 0.22
N GLU A 123 -13.89 3.48 -0.44
CA GLU A 123 -13.85 3.69 -1.88
C GLU A 123 -12.41 3.89 -2.36
N PHE A 124 -11.66 4.80 -1.71
CA PHE A 124 -10.25 5.00 -2.00
C PHE A 124 -9.42 3.74 -1.78
N ILE A 125 -9.63 3.03 -0.66
CA ILE A 125 -8.89 1.79 -0.38
C ILE A 125 -9.11 0.78 -1.51
N SER A 126 -10.35 0.62 -1.95
CA SER A 126 -10.71 -0.30 -3.04
C SER A 126 -10.05 0.10 -4.38
N GLU A 127 -10.09 1.39 -4.74
CA GLU A 127 -9.45 1.93 -5.94
C GLU A 127 -7.92 1.75 -5.90
N ALA A 128 -7.31 2.04 -4.76
CA ALA A 128 -5.87 1.91 -4.55
C ALA A 128 -5.43 0.45 -4.66
N ILE A 129 -6.13 -0.49 -4.02
CA ILE A 129 -5.87 -1.93 -4.16
C ILE A 129 -5.94 -2.34 -5.62
N ALA A 130 -7.02 -1.99 -6.33
CA ALA A 130 -7.19 -2.35 -7.73
C ALA A 130 -6.08 -1.77 -8.63
N THR A 131 -5.71 -0.51 -8.41
CA THR A 131 -4.66 0.18 -9.17
C THR A 131 -3.29 -0.45 -8.93
N THR A 132 -2.94 -0.72 -7.68
CA THR A 132 -1.68 -1.37 -7.32
C THR A 132 -1.61 -2.82 -7.79
N LYS A 133 -2.72 -3.58 -7.69
CA LYS A 133 -2.79 -4.94 -8.25
C LYS A 133 -2.48 -4.94 -9.75
N ARG A 134 -3.12 -4.05 -10.53
CA ARG A 134 -2.85 -3.89 -11.97
C ARG A 134 -1.39 -3.54 -12.23
N HIS A 135 -0.82 -2.61 -11.47
CA HIS A 135 0.59 -2.22 -11.60
C HIS A 135 1.54 -3.43 -11.47
N TYR A 136 1.28 -4.34 -10.54
CA TYR A 136 2.12 -5.53 -10.34
C TYR A 136 1.69 -6.77 -11.16
N GLY A 137 0.68 -6.64 -12.02
CA GLY A 137 0.18 -7.71 -12.89
C GLY A 137 -0.63 -8.78 -12.15
N LEU A 138 -1.35 -8.40 -11.09
CA LEU A 138 -2.28 -9.26 -10.36
C LEU A 138 -3.71 -9.04 -10.88
N ASN A 139 -4.39 -10.12 -11.26
CA ASN A 139 -5.82 -10.12 -11.61
C ASN A 139 -6.69 -10.17 -10.34
#